data_AF-A0AAD7YGT2-F1
#
_entry.id   AF-A0AAD7YGT2-F1
#
_cell.length_a   1.000
_cell.length_b   1.000
_cell.length_c   1.000
_cell.angle_alpha   90.00
_cell.angle_beta   90.00
_cell.angle_gamma   90.00
#
_symmetry.space_group_name_H-M   'P 1'
#
loop_
_entity.id
_entity.type
_entity.pdbx_description
1 polymer ?
#
loop_
_entity_poly.entity_id
_entity_poly.type
_entity_poly.pdbx_seq_one_letter_code
_entity_poly.pdbx_strand_id
1 'polypeptide(L)'
;MNVIHILFIVFVLSENVFIVNAEKDRCENVKTSLNVLRKRRHLTFPEGTMMVLTMSVLKAVMVHAPSGWNVAVEIDVLYPLLSPEVMNSLFRKKLHHRQKREFWEKIETALETYNLNGRSCIYRSICEARTHLAPPGKSLVHDILRTIFSAPVHENGFKEELNETYYELLEPNVCERIHDCPISILEVVLGLNKNSYV
;
A
#
# COMPACT_ATOMS: atom_id res chain seq x y z
N MET A 1 -9.08 13.47 -28.82
CA MET A 1 -8.89 13.13 -27.38
C MET A 1 -10.12 13.66 -26.66
N ASN A 2 -11.05 12.75 -26.44
CA ASN A 2 -12.47 13.01 -26.69
C ASN A 2 -13.22 13.30 -25.39
N VAL A 3 -14.16 14.25 -25.45
CA VAL A 3 -15.12 14.63 -24.39
C VAL A 3 -15.73 13.42 -23.65
N ILE A 4 -15.79 12.27 -24.33
CA ILE A 4 -16.19 10.97 -23.79
C ILE A 4 -15.29 10.48 -22.64
N HIS A 5 -13.97 10.68 -22.71
CA HIS A 5 -13.06 10.33 -21.60
C HIS A 5 -13.26 11.24 -20.38
N ILE A 6 -13.53 12.53 -20.61
CA ILE A 6 -13.81 13.49 -19.53
C ILE A 6 -15.13 13.12 -18.84
N LEU A 7 -16.17 12.80 -19.62
CA LEU A 7 -17.45 12.33 -19.09
C LEU A 7 -17.31 11.00 -18.34
N PHE A 8 -16.48 10.08 -18.83
CA PHE A 8 -16.23 8.80 -18.17
C PHE A 8 -15.52 8.96 -16.82
N ILE A 9 -14.54 9.88 -16.74
CA ILE A 9 -13.84 10.19 -15.50
C ILE A 9 -14.78 10.89 -14.50
N VAL A 10 -15.60 11.84 -14.96
CA VAL A 10 -16.60 12.53 -14.11
C VAL A 10 -17.65 11.56 -13.58
N PHE A 11 -18.11 10.61 -14.40
CA PHE A 11 -19.13 9.63 -14.02
C PHE A 11 -18.61 8.57 -13.02
N VAL A 12 -17.34 8.17 -13.13
CA VAL A 12 -16.69 7.24 -12.17
C VAL A 12 -16.43 7.91 -10.81
N LEU A 13 -16.20 9.22 -10.81
CA LEU A 13 -16.00 10.01 -9.58
C LEU A 13 -17.32 10.37 -8.88
N SER A 14 -18.45 10.45 -9.60
CA SER A 14 -19.74 10.86 -9.01
C SER A 14 -20.46 9.78 -8.20
N GLU A 15 -20.15 8.49 -8.40
CA GLU A 15 -20.86 7.39 -7.70
C GLU A 15 -20.07 6.74 -6.56
N ASN A 16 -18.82 7.15 -6.30
CA ASN A 16 -18.01 6.61 -5.19
C ASN A 16 -17.93 7.57 -3.99
N VAL A 17 -19.04 8.25 -3.67
CA VAL A 17 -19.13 8.98 -2.40
C VAL A 17 -19.64 8.02 -1.34
N PHE A 18 -18.72 7.25 -0.77
CA PHE A 18 -18.99 6.54 0.47
C PHE A 18 -19.00 7.58 1.60
N ILE A 19 -20.18 8.09 1.95
CA ILE A 19 -20.35 8.92 3.15
C ILE A 19 -20.21 7.99 4.36
N VAL A 20 -18.99 7.82 4.85
CA VAL A 20 -18.79 7.34 6.22
C VAL A 20 -19.17 8.50 7.13
N ASN A 21 -20.43 8.52 7.58
CA ASN A 21 -20.82 9.33 8.73
C ASN A 21 -20.12 8.75 9.96
N ALA A 22 -18.89 9.19 10.19
CA ALA A 22 -18.20 8.98 11.45
C ALA A 22 -18.81 9.96 12.47
N GLU A 23 -19.89 9.54 13.10
CA GLU A 23 -20.34 10.17 14.34
C GLU A 23 -19.16 10.16 15.30
N LYS A 24 -18.70 11.35 15.67
CA LYS A 24 -17.51 11.55 16.50
C LYS A 24 -17.87 11.31 17.96
N ASP A 25 -18.43 10.14 18.24
CA ASP A 25 -18.49 9.66 19.61
C ASP A 25 -17.06 9.46 20.08
N ARG A 26 -16.71 10.26 21.08
CA ARG A 26 -15.40 10.28 21.71
C ARG A 26 -15.28 8.98 22.48
N CYS A 27 -14.91 7.88 21.81
CA CYS A 27 -14.59 6.65 22.50
C CYS A 27 -13.38 6.95 23.39
N GLU A 28 -13.60 7.01 24.71
CA GLU A 28 -12.51 7.03 25.65
C GLU A 28 -11.64 5.80 25.41
N ASN A 29 -10.33 6.00 25.30
CA ASN A 29 -9.35 4.91 25.22
C ASN A 29 -9.26 4.20 26.58
N VAL A 30 -10.35 3.55 27.01
CA VAL A 30 -10.37 2.70 28.19
C VAL A 30 -9.64 1.43 27.80
N LYS A 31 -8.37 1.36 28.18
CA LYS A 31 -7.56 0.16 28.02
C LYS A 31 -8.21 -0.96 28.81
N THR A 32 -8.84 -1.90 28.12
CA THR A 32 -9.39 -3.11 28.75
C THR A 32 -8.25 -3.87 29.42
N SER A 33 -8.46 -4.33 30.65
CA SER A 33 -7.45 -5.10 31.38
C SER A 33 -7.00 -6.31 30.55
N LEU A 34 -5.69 -6.43 30.32
CA LEU A 34 -5.08 -7.49 29.50
C LEU A 34 -5.38 -8.90 30.04
N ASN A 35 -5.82 -9.01 31.30
CA ASN A 35 -6.15 -10.27 31.96
C ASN A 35 -7.45 -10.92 31.43
N VAL A 36 -8.26 -10.20 30.65
CA VAL A 36 -9.52 -10.69 30.04
C VAL A 36 -9.39 -10.90 28.53
N LEU A 37 -8.23 -10.60 27.93
CA LEU A 37 -8.01 -10.86 26.50
C LEU A 37 -7.99 -12.36 26.25
N ARG A 38 -9.00 -12.84 25.51
CA ARG A 38 -9.07 -14.19 24.95
C ARG A 38 -7.72 -14.56 24.32
N LYS A 39 -7.13 -15.68 24.74
CA LYS A 39 -5.88 -16.24 24.18
C LYS A 39 -5.98 -16.26 22.65
N ARG A 40 -5.07 -15.58 21.96
CA ARG A 40 -5.05 -15.43 20.49
C ARG A 40 -5.07 -16.82 19.85
N ARG A 41 -6.08 -17.12 19.05
CA ARG A 41 -6.19 -18.37 18.28
C ARG A 41 -5.79 -18.08 16.85
N HIS A 42 -5.03 -18.99 16.26
CA HIS A 42 -4.56 -18.88 14.89
C HIS A 42 -5.32 -19.90 14.04
N LEU A 43 -5.81 -19.48 12.88
CA LEU A 43 -6.39 -20.37 11.89
C LEU A 43 -5.25 -21.06 11.15
N THR A 44 -5.15 -22.38 11.25
CA THR A 44 -4.16 -23.17 10.54
C THR A 44 -4.80 -23.73 9.28
N PHE A 45 -4.21 -23.43 8.13
CA PHE A 45 -4.67 -23.96 6.85
C PHE A 45 -3.86 -25.22 6.48
N PRO A 46 -4.51 -26.28 5.98
CA PRO A 46 -3.81 -27.47 5.48
C PRO A 46 -3.03 -27.16 4.20
N GLU A 47 -2.11 -28.05 3.84
CA GLU A 47 -1.26 -27.88 2.65
C GLU A 47 -2.07 -27.87 1.35
N GLY A 48 -1.65 -27.06 0.38
CA GLY A 48 -2.33 -26.90 -0.91
C GLY A 48 -3.58 -26.02 -0.87
N THR A 49 -3.85 -25.35 0.26
CA THR A 49 -4.92 -24.36 0.34
C THR A 49 -4.51 -23.04 -0.33
N MET A 50 -5.50 -22.34 -0.87
CA MET A 50 -5.31 -21.08 -1.55
C MET A 50 -6.39 -20.10 -1.12
N MET A 51 -5.97 -18.89 -0.77
CA MET A 51 -6.88 -17.76 -0.60
C MET A 51 -7.15 -17.19 -1.99
N VAL A 52 -8.43 -16.98 -2.32
CA VAL A 52 -8.82 -16.34 -3.58
C VAL A 52 -9.49 -15.02 -3.24
N LEU A 53 -8.96 -13.93 -3.77
CA LEU A 53 -9.59 -12.62 -3.73
C LEU A 53 -10.26 -12.37 -5.08
N THR A 54 -11.58 -12.46 -5.11
CA THR A 54 -12.39 -12.21 -6.31
C THR A 54 -12.89 -10.77 -6.29
N MET A 55 -12.56 -10.01 -7.34
CA MET A 55 -13.14 -8.69 -7.59
C MET A 55 -14.09 -8.80 -8.78
N SER A 56 -15.38 -8.54 -8.54
CA SER A 56 -16.43 -8.62 -9.56
C SER A 56 -16.96 -7.22 -9.92
N VAL A 57 -17.01 -6.90 -11.20
CA VAL A 57 -17.64 -5.69 -11.75
C VAL A 57 -18.80 -6.12 -12.64
N LEU A 58 -20.01 -5.68 -12.29
CA LEU A 58 -21.21 -5.93 -13.07
C LEU A 58 -21.63 -4.64 -13.78
N LYS A 59 -21.89 -4.71 -15.09
CA LYS A 59 -22.41 -3.58 -15.86
C LYS A 59 -23.50 -4.02 -16.83
N ALA A 60 -24.64 -3.34 -16.81
CA ALA A 60 -25.71 -3.58 -17.78
C ALA A 60 -25.26 -3.17 -19.19
N VAL A 61 -25.56 -4.01 -20.19
CA VAL A 61 -25.32 -3.68 -21.59
C VAL A 61 -26.48 -2.82 -22.08
N MET A 62 -26.22 -1.53 -22.31
CA MET A 62 -27.21 -0.59 -22.86
C MET A 62 -27.27 -0.69 -24.39
N VAL A 63 -27.60 -1.87 -24.92
CA VAL A 63 -27.95 -2.04 -26.34
C VAL A 63 -29.46 -1.94 -26.52
N HIS A 64 -29.89 -1.42 -27.67
CA HIS A 64 -31.29 -1.02 -27.91
C HIS A 64 -32.31 -2.18 -27.98
N ALA A 65 -31.87 -3.46 -27.88
CA ALA A 65 -32.68 -4.66 -27.57
C ALA A 65 -31.77 -5.91 -27.64
N PRO A 66 -32.04 -7.02 -26.91
CA PRO A 66 -33.09 -7.22 -25.91
C PRO A 66 -32.65 -6.77 -24.50
N SER A 67 -33.61 -6.35 -23.68
CA SER A 67 -33.33 -5.88 -22.31
C SER A 67 -32.94 -7.03 -21.37
N GLY A 68 -32.14 -6.70 -20.34
CA GLY A 68 -31.84 -7.62 -19.24
C GLY A 68 -30.46 -8.30 -19.28
N TRP A 69 -29.57 -7.93 -20.22
CA TRP A 69 -28.23 -8.50 -20.29
C TRP A 69 -27.22 -7.67 -19.48
N ASN A 70 -26.53 -8.32 -18.54
CA ASN A 70 -25.41 -7.76 -17.79
C ASN A 70 -24.09 -8.41 -18.23
N VAL A 71 -23.04 -7.60 -18.35
CA VAL A 71 -21.66 -8.06 -18.45
C VAL A 71 -21.08 -8.08 -17.05
N ALA A 72 -20.67 -9.27 -16.60
CA ALA A 72 -19.88 -9.45 -15.39
C ALA A 72 -18.41 -9.64 -15.79
N VAL A 73 -17.53 -8.86 -15.17
CA VAL A 73 -16.08 -9.03 -15.26
C VAL A 73 -15.60 -9.43 -13.87
N GLU A 74 -15.01 -10.60 -13.77
CA GLU A 74 -14.46 -11.12 -12.52
C GLU A 74 -12.95 -11.24 -12.65
N ILE A 75 -12.23 -10.77 -11.63
CA ILE A 75 -10.78 -10.86 -11.51
C ILE A 75 -10.49 -11.63 -10.24
N ASP A 76 -9.92 -12.83 -10.40
CA ASP A 76 -9.48 -13.67 -9.30
C ASP A 76 -7.98 -13.50 -9.06
N VAL A 77 -7.62 -13.04 -7.87
CA VAL A 77 -6.24 -13.04 -7.39
C VAL A 77 -6.05 -14.26 -6.50
N LEU A 78 -5.29 -15.22 -7.02
CA LEU A 78 -4.96 -16.48 -6.37
C LEU A 78 -3.73 -16.30 -5.47
N TYR A 79 -3.89 -16.50 -4.17
CA TYR A 79 -2.81 -16.42 -3.18
C TYR A 79 -2.59 -17.78 -2.50
N PRO A 80 -1.56 -18.56 -2.88
CA PRO A 80 -1.29 -19.86 -2.27
C PRO A 80 -0.93 -19.68 -0.79
N LEU A 81 -1.66 -20.36 0.09
CA LEU A 81 -1.40 -20.32 1.52
C LEU A 81 -0.29 -21.32 1.85
N LEU A 82 0.75 -20.83 2.50
CA LEU A 82 1.90 -21.63 2.90
C LEU A 82 1.56 -22.45 4.15
N SER A 83 2.11 -23.67 4.25
CA SER A 83 1.91 -24.54 5.41
C SER A 83 2.42 -23.86 6.70
N PRO A 84 1.87 -24.16 7.89
CA PRO A 84 2.27 -23.51 9.14
C PRO A 84 3.78 -23.64 9.45
N GLU A 85 4.42 -24.73 9.02
CA GLU A 85 5.87 -24.93 9.18
C GLU A 85 6.68 -23.96 8.31
N VAL A 86 6.34 -23.87 7.03
CA VAL A 86 6.94 -22.92 6.08
C VAL A 86 6.61 -21.49 6.49
N MET A 87 5.37 -21.24 6.86
CA MET A 87 4.85 -19.97 7.36
C MET A 87 5.62 -19.50 8.60
N ASN A 88 5.90 -20.34 9.59
CA ASN A 88 6.75 -19.98 10.74
C ASN A 88 8.21 -19.72 10.36
N SER A 89 8.74 -20.47 9.38
CA SER A 89 10.10 -20.28 8.87
C SER A 89 10.24 -18.98 8.05
N LEU A 90 9.18 -18.55 7.38
CA LEU A 90 9.07 -17.35 6.54
C LEU A 90 8.61 -16.13 7.34
N PHE A 91 7.80 -16.29 8.38
CA PHE A 91 7.48 -15.23 9.35
C PHE A 91 8.69 -14.82 10.19
N ARG A 92 9.84 -15.49 10.03
CA ARG A 92 11.12 -14.84 10.33
C ARG A 92 11.17 -13.57 9.50
N LYS A 93 11.23 -12.43 10.19
CA LYS A 93 11.29 -11.03 9.71
C LYS A 93 11.87 -10.80 8.29
N LYS A 94 12.81 -11.64 7.84
CA LYS A 94 13.33 -11.76 6.47
C LYS A 94 12.25 -11.69 5.36
N LEU A 95 11.09 -12.35 5.45
CA LEU A 95 10.08 -12.27 4.36
C LEU A 95 9.54 -10.84 4.18
N HIS A 96 9.26 -10.14 5.27
CA HIS A 96 8.73 -8.77 5.21
C HIS A 96 9.77 -7.77 4.70
N HIS A 97 11.05 -7.97 5.06
CA HIS A 97 12.15 -7.17 4.53
C HIS A 97 12.31 -7.36 3.03
N ARG A 98 12.24 -8.60 2.56
CA ARG A 98 12.32 -8.95 1.12
C ARG A 98 11.19 -8.33 0.31
N GLN A 99 9.95 -8.55 0.72
CA GLN A 99 8.78 -8.00 0.02
C GLN A 99 8.82 -6.48 -0.08
N LYS A 100 9.34 -5.83 0.97
CA LYS A 100 9.53 -4.39 1.01
C LYS A 100 10.59 -3.92 0.02
N ARG A 101 11.74 -4.60 -0.04
CA ARG A 101 12.78 -4.32 -1.03
C ARG A 101 12.26 -4.51 -2.45
N GLU A 102 11.61 -5.65 -2.74
CA GLU A 102 11.01 -5.95 -4.04
C GLU A 102 9.94 -4.91 -4.44
N PHE A 103 9.22 -4.34 -3.47
CA PHE A 103 8.28 -3.26 -3.73
C PHE A 103 8.99 -1.95 -4.11
N TRP A 104 10.08 -1.59 -3.43
CA TRP A 104 10.88 -0.42 -3.79
C TRP A 104 11.52 -0.57 -5.17
N GLU A 105 12.04 -1.75 -5.50
CA GLU A 105 12.60 -2.06 -6.83
C GLU A 105 11.54 -1.87 -7.93
N LYS A 106 10.29 -2.30 -7.70
CA LYS A 106 9.19 -2.08 -8.66
C LYS A 106 8.88 -0.60 -8.85
N ILE A 107 8.89 0.20 -7.79
CA ILE A 107 8.68 1.65 -7.88
C ILE A 107 9.85 2.30 -8.63
N GLU A 108 11.08 1.91 -8.31
CA GLU A 108 12.29 2.39 -8.99
C GLU A 108 12.21 2.13 -10.50
N THR A 109 11.96 0.89 -10.92
CA THR A 109 11.79 0.55 -12.34
C THR A 109 10.65 1.34 -12.98
N ALA A 110 9.51 1.50 -12.29
CA ALA A 110 8.41 2.31 -12.81
C ALA A 110 8.83 3.77 -13.03
N LEU A 111 9.56 4.37 -12.11
CA LEU A 111 10.05 5.76 -12.23
C LEU A 111 11.12 5.91 -13.32
N GLU A 112 11.97 4.91 -13.50
CA GLU A 112 12.93 4.87 -14.60
C GLU A 112 12.24 4.88 -15.97
N THR A 113 11.08 4.22 -16.11
CA THR A 113 10.30 4.31 -17.36
C THR A 113 9.81 5.73 -17.68
N TYR A 114 9.73 6.60 -16.67
CA TYR A 114 9.41 8.02 -16.84
C TYR A 114 10.65 8.91 -16.94
N ASN A 115 11.83 8.33 -17.20
CA ASN A 115 13.10 9.04 -17.33
C ASN A 115 13.50 9.81 -16.05
N LEU A 116 13.16 9.24 -14.89
CA LEU A 116 13.55 9.74 -13.58
C LEU A 116 14.63 8.84 -12.98
N ASN A 117 15.45 9.40 -12.08
CA ASN A 117 16.36 8.61 -11.27
C ASN A 117 15.56 7.89 -10.17
N GLY A 118 15.02 6.71 -10.50
CA GLY A 118 14.15 5.94 -9.62
C GLY A 118 14.78 5.67 -8.26
N ARG A 119 16.06 5.31 -8.23
CA ARG A 119 16.81 5.07 -7.00
C ARG A 119 16.88 6.30 -6.09
N SER A 120 17.21 7.47 -6.67
CA SER A 120 17.19 8.73 -5.93
C SER A 120 15.79 9.07 -5.41
N CYS A 121 14.73 8.77 -6.18
CA CYS A 121 13.35 8.97 -5.75
C CYS A 121 12.94 8.07 -4.57
N ILE A 122 13.43 6.83 -4.53
CA ILE A 122 13.22 5.94 -3.37
C ILE A 122 13.89 6.51 -2.13
N TYR A 123 15.16 6.92 -2.20
CA TYR A 123 15.84 7.52 -1.05
C TYR A 123 15.16 8.79 -0.58
N ARG A 124 14.80 9.68 -1.51
CA ARG A 124 14.02 10.89 -1.21
C ARG A 124 12.74 10.55 -0.46
N SER A 125 11.99 9.55 -0.94
CA SER A 125 10.73 9.12 -0.31
C SER A 125 10.92 8.52 1.08
N ILE A 126 11.98 7.72 1.30
CA ILE A 126 12.33 7.17 2.62
C ILE A 126 12.66 8.29 3.61
N CYS A 127 13.42 9.29 3.16
CA CYS A 127 13.82 10.42 4.00
C CYS A 127 12.65 11.35 4.31
N GLU A 128 11.84 11.70 3.31
CA GLU A 128 10.61 12.49 3.50
C GLU A 128 9.61 11.79 4.43
N ALA A 129 9.48 10.47 4.34
CA ALA A 129 8.57 9.71 5.21
C ALA A 129 8.92 9.81 6.71
N ARG A 130 10.18 10.09 7.05
CA ARG A 130 10.60 10.27 8.45
C ARG A 130 10.11 11.58 9.05
N THR A 131 9.99 12.63 8.25
CA THR A 131 9.77 14.00 8.73
C THR A 131 8.42 14.60 8.30
N HIS A 132 7.92 14.24 7.11
CA HIS A 132 6.76 14.90 6.50
C HIS A 132 5.42 14.21 6.82
N LEU A 133 5.44 13.04 7.47
CA LEU A 133 4.22 12.31 7.78
C LEU A 133 3.62 12.69 9.15
N ALA A 134 2.32 12.93 9.18
CA ALA A 134 1.54 13.15 10.40
C ALA A 134 1.74 12.03 11.45
N PRO A 135 1.66 12.32 12.76
CA PRO A 135 1.82 11.31 13.81
C PRO A 135 0.93 10.07 13.60
N PRO A 136 1.38 8.88 14.06
CA PRO A 136 0.64 7.64 13.84
C PRO A 136 -0.78 7.69 14.38
N GLY A 137 -1.72 7.12 13.64
CA GLY A 137 -3.15 7.09 13.98
C GLY A 137 -3.92 8.36 13.61
N LYS A 138 -3.31 9.35 12.96
CA LYS A 138 -4.00 10.56 12.49
C LYS A 138 -4.62 10.40 11.10
N SER A 139 -4.02 9.59 10.24
CA SER A 139 -4.50 9.38 8.87
C SER A 139 -3.99 8.04 8.36
N LEU A 140 -4.92 7.21 7.86
CA LEU A 140 -4.59 5.90 7.31
C LEU A 140 -3.58 6.01 6.16
N VAL A 141 -3.74 6.98 5.26
CA VAL A 141 -2.80 7.19 4.13
C VAL A 141 -1.39 7.51 4.64
N HIS A 142 -1.27 8.33 5.68
CA HIS A 142 0.03 8.62 6.28
C HIS A 142 0.65 7.39 6.94
N ASP A 143 -0.15 6.56 7.59
CA ASP A 143 0.33 5.32 8.21
C ASP A 143 0.72 4.25 7.18
N ILE A 144 0.03 4.20 6.04
CA ILE A 144 0.40 3.34 4.90
C ILE A 144 1.74 3.82 4.32
N LEU A 145 1.87 5.12 4.02
CA LEU A 145 3.12 5.69 3.47
C LEU A 145 4.30 5.49 4.44
N ARG A 146 4.06 5.66 5.75
CA ARG A 146 5.05 5.38 6.79
C ARG A 146 5.48 3.91 6.76
N THR A 147 4.52 2.99 6.66
CA THR A 147 4.80 1.55 6.58
C THR A 147 5.61 1.20 5.34
N ILE A 148 5.27 1.77 4.18
CA ILE A 148 5.95 1.52 2.91
C ILE A 148 7.38 2.05 2.93
N PHE A 149 7.59 3.31 3.32
CA PHE A 149 8.88 4.00 3.17
C PHE A 149 9.73 4.04 4.45
N SER A 150 9.31 3.43 5.56
CA SER A 150 10.16 3.30 6.75
C SER A 150 11.34 2.34 6.49
N ALA A 151 12.58 2.73 6.79
CA ALA A 151 13.73 1.84 6.67
C ALA A 151 14.27 1.48 8.07
N PRO A 152 13.97 0.28 8.62
CA PRO A 152 14.46 -0.14 9.94
C PRO A 152 15.93 -0.56 9.89
N VAL A 153 16.82 0.39 9.62
CA VAL A 153 18.28 0.18 9.45
C VAL A 153 18.99 -0.40 10.68
N HIS A 154 18.33 -0.40 11.85
CA HIS A 154 18.87 -1.00 13.07
C HIS A 154 18.71 -2.53 13.11
N GLU A 155 17.87 -3.11 12.26
CA GLU A 155 17.61 -4.56 12.24
C GLU A 155 18.61 -5.30 11.35
N ASN A 156 19.37 -6.23 11.92
CA ASN A 156 20.42 -6.97 11.18
C ASN A 156 19.86 -7.73 9.96
N GLY A 157 18.66 -8.32 10.07
CA GLY A 157 18.03 -9.02 8.96
C GLY A 157 17.60 -8.09 7.82
N PHE A 158 17.34 -6.81 8.12
CA PHE A 158 17.05 -5.81 7.10
C PHE A 158 18.34 -5.32 6.42
N LYS A 159 19.43 -5.14 7.19
CA LYS A 159 20.74 -4.76 6.62
C LYS A 159 21.24 -5.78 5.59
N GLU A 160 21.12 -7.06 5.91
CA GLU A 160 21.49 -8.16 5.00
C GLU A 160 20.74 -8.05 3.67
N GLU A 161 19.43 -7.76 3.73
CA GLU A 161 18.57 -7.60 2.55
C GLU A 161 18.92 -6.34 1.73
N LEU A 162 19.32 -5.24 2.37
CA LEU A 162 19.66 -3.98 1.70
C LEU A 162 21.06 -3.95 1.09
N ASN A 163 22.01 -4.73 1.60
CA ASN A 163 23.42 -4.69 1.17
C ASN A 163 23.61 -4.91 -0.34
N GLU A 164 22.66 -5.59 -1.00
CA GLU A 164 22.73 -5.87 -2.43
C GLU A 164 22.29 -4.66 -3.29
N THR A 165 21.17 -4.01 -2.96
CA THR A 165 20.53 -3.00 -3.82
C THR A 165 20.52 -1.59 -3.24
N TYR A 166 20.44 -1.42 -1.92
CA TYR A 166 20.25 -0.13 -1.24
C TYR A 166 21.24 0.07 -0.08
N TYR A 167 22.49 -0.38 -0.23
CA TYR A 167 23.53 -0.30 0.81
C TYR A 167 23.76 1.13 1.33
N GLU A 168 23.55 2.14 0.49
CA GLU A 168 23.76 3.54 0.86
C GLU A 168 22.87 3.93 2.04
N LEU A 169 21.64 3.41 2.16
CA LEU A 169 20.74 3.68 3.30
C LEU A 169 21.31 3.32 4.67
N LEU A 170 22.37 2.49 4.72
CA LEU A 170 23.07 2.15 5.95
C LEU A 170 23.97 3.28 6.45
N GLU A 171 24.31 4.22 5.58
CA GLU A 171 25.05 5.42 5.94
C GLU A 171 24.13 6.40 6.70
N PRO A 172 24.59 6.96 7.84
CA PRO A 172 23.74 7.81 8.67
C PRO A 172 23.34 9.12 7.99
N ASN A 173 24.12 9.60 7.02
CA ASN A 173 23.97 10.90 6.37
C ASN A 173 23.23 10.84 5.02
N VAL A 174 22.64 9.72 4.63
CA VAL A 174 21.94 9.63 3.32
C VAL A 174 20.85 10.66 3.17
N CYS A 175 20.04 10.87 4.22
CA CYS A 175 18.95 11.85 4.19
C CYS A 175 19.39 13.30 4.26
N GLU A 176 20.69 13.57 4.50
CA GLU A 176 21.26 14.91 4.44
C GLU A 176 21.74 15.26 3.02
N ARG A 177 21.90 14.24 2.15
CA ARG A 177 22.30 14.44 0.76
C ARG A 177 21.11 14.90 -0.08
N ILE A 178 21.42 15.67 -1.11
CA ILE A 178 20.44 16.01 -2.14
C ILE A 178 20.25 14.78 -3.02
N HIS A 179 18.99 14.34 -3.15
CA HIS A 179 18.60 13.27 -4.04
C HIS A 179 18.00 13.86 -5.31
N ASP A 180 18.57 13.53 -6.46
CA ASP A 180 18.16 14.01 -7.79
C ASP A 180 16.85 13.35 -8.25
N CYS A 181 15.76 13.63 -7.55
CA CYS A 181 14.42 13.26 -7.93
C CYS A 181 13.54 14.51 -7.99
N PRO A 182 12.97 14.88 -9.15
CA PRO A 182 12.18 16.11 -9.27
C PRO A 182 10.81 16.03 -8.59
N ILE A 183 10.31 14.83 -8.29
CA ILE A 183 8.99 14.61 -7.69
C ILE A 183 9.11 14.07 -6.26
N SER A 184 8.16 14.43 -5.39
CA SER A 184 7.94 13.75 -4.12
C SER A 184 6.79 12.77 -4.27
N ILE A 185 7.06 11.46 -4.11
CA ILE A 185 6.01 10.43 -4.16
C ILE A 185 4.98 10.67 -3.05
N LEU A 186 5.42 11.09 -1.87
CA LEU A 186 4.55 11.38 -0.74
C LEU A 186 3.61 12.55 -1.05
N GLU A 187 4.13 13.66 -1.57
CA GLU A 187 3.30 14.81 -1.91
C GLU A 187 2.32 14.50 -3.05
N VAL A 188 2.72 13.70 -4.04
CA VAL A 188 1.81 13.25 -5.09
C VAL A 188 0.64 12.47 -4.48
N VAL A 189 0.92 11.46 -3.65
CA VAL A 189 -0.13 10.64 -3.01
C VAL A 189 -1.00 11.46 -2.06
N LEU A 190 -0.40 12.34 -1.24
CA LEU A 190 -1.12 13.18 -0.30
C LEU A 190 -1.90 14.31 -0.99
N GLY A 191 -1.42 14.79 -2.14
CA GLY A 191 -2.07 15.80 -2.97
C GLY A 191 -3.37 15.29 -3.60
N LEU A 192 -3.43 14.00 -3.97
CA LEU A 192 -4.67 13.37 -4.43
C LEU A 192 -5.79 13.42 -3.38
N ASN A 193 -5.45 13.43 -2.09
CA ASN A 193 -6.43 13.57 -1.00
C ASN A 193 -6.97 15.01 -0.88
N LYS A 194 -6.15 16.02 -1.17
CA LYS A 194 -6.59 17.44 -1.10
C LYS A 194 -7.61 17.80 -2.18
N ASN A 195 -7.53 17.18 -3.35
CA ASN A 195 -8.48 17.40 -4.44
C ASN A 195 -9.84 16.72 -4.24
N SER A 196 -10.07 16.04 -3.11
CA SER A 196 -11.38 15.45 -2.76
C SER A 196 -12.30 16.39 -1.96
N TYR A 197 -11.92 17.68 -1.81
CA TYR A 197 -12.68 18.70 -1.07
C TYR A 197 -12.97 19.98 -1.87
N VAL A 198 -12.96 19.90 -3.21
CA VAL A 198 -13.43 20.98 -4.10
C VAL A 198 -14.59 20.46 -4.94
#